data_AF-A0A9D1FMZ3-F1
#
_entry.id   AF-A0A9D1FMZ3-F1
#
_cell.length_a   1.000
_cell.length_b   1.000
_cell.length_c   1.000
_cell.angle_alpha   90.00
_cell.angle_beta   90.00
_cell.angle_gamma   90.00
#
_symmetry.space_group_name_H-M   'P 1'
#
loop_
_entity.id
_entity.type
_entity.pdbx_description
1 polymer ?
#
loop_
_entity_poly.entity_id
_entity_poly.type
_entity_poly.pdbx_seq_one_letter_code
_entity_poly.pdbx_strand_id
1 'polypeptide(L)' 'MKNEYPPSTSGTPQQVWDDAARAISCAGKGGGLILGSSHSLTIGAALENILTMKRAREELGTYPLKAGSAN' A
#
# COMPACT_ATOMS: atom_id res chain seq x y z
N MET A 1 25.82 -2.93 13.50
CA MET A 1 25.09 -1.66 13.66
C MET A 1 23.78 -1.97 14.36
N LYS A 2 23.57 -1.43 15.56
CA LYS A 2 22.32 -1.61 16.31
C LYS A 2 21.27 -0.68 15.67
N ASN A 3 20.12 -1.22 15.28
CA ASN A 3 18.98 -0.43 14.77
C ASN A 3 18.48 0.45 15.93
N GLU A 4 18.88 1.72 15.94
CA GLU A 4 18.66 2.65 17.05
C GLU A 4 17.39 3.50 16.91
N TYR A 5 16.41 3.03 16.14
CA TYR A 5 15.08 3.65 16.08
C TYR A 5 14.02 2.61 16.44
N PRO A 6 13.20 2.81 17.49
CA PRO A 6 12.02 1.97 17.68
C PRO A 6 11.15 2.10 16.42
N PRO A 7 10.48 1.03 15.95
CA PRO A 7 9.63 1.11 14.78
C PRO A 7 8.46 2.05 15.09
N SER A 8 8.60 3.33 14.78
CA SER A 8 7.54 4.31 14.97
C SER A 8 7.20 4.97 13.64
N THR A 9 6.39 4.27 12.86
CA THR A 9 5.31 4.88 12.07
C THR A 9 4.15 3.90 12.05
N SER A 10 3.15 4.20 12.87
CA SER A 10 1.91 3.45 13.11
C SER A 10 1.30 2.79 11.87
N GLY A 11 0.78 1.58 12.03
CA GLY A 11 0.05 0.84 10.99
C GLY A 11 0.45 -0.63 10.97
N THR A 12 -0.53 -1.53 10.88
CA THR A 12 -0.28 -2.96 10.65
C THR A 12 -0.26 -3.27 9.14
N PRO A 13 0.37 -4.38 8.71
CA PRO A 13 0.27 -4.82 7.31
C PRO A 13 -1.17 -4.90 6.80
N GLN A 14 -2.11 -5.34 7.65
CA GLN A 14 -3.52 -5.39 7.30
C GLN A 14 -4.10 -4.00 7.00
N GLN A 15 -3.82 -3.01 7.85
CA GLN A 15 -4.28 -1.64 7.62
C GLN A 15 -3.70 -1.06 6.33
N VAL A 16 -2.43 -1.34 6.04
CA VAL A 16 -1.78 -0.92 4.78
C VAL A 16 -2.43 -1.57 3.57
N TRP A 17 -2.77 -2.86 3.66
CA TRP A 17 -3.48 -3.57 2.61
C TRP A 17 -4.86 -2.95 2.36
N ASP A 18 -5.64 -2.72 3.42
CA ASP A 18 -7.00 -2.19 3.32
C ASP A 18 -6.99 -0.77 2.72
N ASP A 19 -6.05 0.08 3.12
CA ASP A 19 -5.89 1.43 2.55
C ASP A 19 -5.44 1.41 1.09
N ALA A 20 -4.50 0.53 0.73
CA ALA A 20 -4.07 0.36 -0.65
C ALA A 20 -5.22 -0.15 -1.54
N ALA A 21 -5.97 -1.14 -1.08
CA ALA A 21 -7.14 -1.68 -1.76
C ALA A 21 -8.21 -0.61 -1.97
N ARG A 22 -8.47 0.21 -0.94
CA ARG A 22 -9.38 1.36 -1.02
C ARG A 22 -8.92 2.41 -2.03
N ALA A 23 -7.63 2.78 -2.01
CA ALA A 23 -7.09 3.75 -2.97
C ALA A 23 -7.23 3.24 -4.42
N ILE A 24 -6.93 1.97 -4.67
CA ILE A 24 -7.09 1.32 -5.99
C ILE A 24 -8.56 1.30 -6.42
N SER A 25 -9.50 0.95 -5.53
CA SER A 25 -10.92 0.85 -5.89
C SER A 25 -11.55 2.22 -6.17
N CYS A 26 -11.13 3.26 -5.44
CA CYS A 26 -11.62 4.62 -5.61
C CYS A 26 -11.00 5.31 -6.84
N ALA A 27 -9.69 5.24 -7.01
CA ALA A 27 -8.94 6.06 -7.97
C ALA A 27 -8.38 5.29 -9.17
N GLY A 28 -8.39 3.96 -9.15
CA GLY A 28 -7.84 3.14 -10.23
C GLY A 28 -8.77 2.97 -11.44
N LYS A 29 -10.07 3.28 -11.32
CA LYS A 29 -11.02 3.14 -12.44
C LYS A 29 -10.59 4.05 -13.60
N GLY A 30 -10.50 3.48 -14.80
CA GLY A 30 -10.09 4.21 -16.01
C GLY A 30 -8.57 4.20 -16.28
N GLY A 31 -7.75 3.60 -15.42
CA GLY A 31 -6.30 3.54 -15.64
C GLY A 31 -5.51 4.67 -14.98
N GLY A 32 -4.19 4.56 -15.02
CA GLY A 32 -3.28 5.68 -14.70
C GLY A 32 -2.98 5.94 -13.22
N LEU A 33 -3.62 5.24 -12.28
CA LEU A 33 -3.25 5.35 -10.86
C LEU A 33 -1.79 4.90 -10.64
N ILE A 34 -0.99 5.78 -10.05
CA ILE A 34 0.33 5.46 -9.49
C ILE A 34 0.13 5.31 -7.97
N LEU A 35 0.25 4.08 -7.47
CA LEU A 35 0.16 3.82 -6.03
C LEU A 35 1.50 4.11 -5.35
N GLY A 36 1.47 4.94 -4.31
CA GLY A 36 2.63 5.29 -3.49
C GLY A 36 2.20 5.94 -2.18
N SER A 37 3.17 6.26 -1.33
CA SER A 37 2.91 7.06 -0.14
C SER A 37 2.57 8.51 -0.54
N SER A 38 1.66 9.16 0.19
CA SER A 38 1.32 10.58 -0.04
C SER A 38 2.48 11.52 0.29
N HIS A 39 3.37 11.09 1.19
CA HIS A 39 4.57 11.78 1.63
C HIS A 39 5.76 10.82 1.68
N SER A 40 6.90 11.29 2.18
CA SER A 40 8.10 10.48 2.35
C SER A 40 7.87 9.24 3.24
N LEU A 41 8.63 8.17 2.99
CA LEU A 41 8.76 7.06 3.92
C LEU A 41 9.63 7.52 5.10
N THR A 42 9.05 7.56 6.30
CA THR A 42 9.74 7.97 7.52
C THR A 42 10.78 6.95 7.95
N ILE A 43 11.85 7.42 8.60
CA ILE A 43 12.83 6.56 9.27
C ILE A 43 12.12 5.70 10.32
N GLY A 44 12.29 4.38 10.25
CA GLY A 44 11.58 3.43 11.12
C GLY A 44 10.28 2.88 10.53
N ALA A 45 9.93 3.23 9.29
CA ALA A 45 8.85 2.55 8.57
C ALA A 45 9.12 1.04 8.50
N ALA A 46 8.14 0.28 8.99
CA ALA A 46 8.22 -1.16 9.04
C ALA A 46 8.34 -1.74 7.62
N LEU A 47 9.30 -2.64 7.40
CA LEU A 47 9.57 -3.20 6.08
C LEU A 47 8.35 -3.96 5.55
N GLU A 48 7.68 -4.71 6.42
CA GLU A 48 6.47 -5.47 6.13
C GLU A 48 5.33 -4.58 5.61
N ASN A 49 5.23 -3.33 6.07
CA ASN A 49 4.23 -2.39 5.59
C ASN A 49 4.55 -1.95 4.16
N ILE A 50 5.82 -1.63 3.87
CA ILE A 50 6.28 -1.26 2.52
C ILE A 50 6.06 -2.43 1.54
N LEU A 51 6.43 -3.65 1.96
CA LEU A 51 6.22 -4.85 1.16
C LEU A 51 4.73 -5.13 0.95
N THR A 52 3.88 -4.81 1.91
CA THR A 52 2.43 -4.94 1.77
C THR A 52 1.85 -3.96 0.75
N MET A 53 2.32 -2.70 0.70
CA MET A 53 1.94 -1.76 -0.37
C MET A 53 2.35 -2.30 -1.75
N LYS A 54 3.57 -2.83 -1.88
CA LYS A 54 4.04 -3.45 -3.13
C LYS A 54 3.13 -4.62 -3.52
N ARG A 55 2.81 -5.50 -2.58
CA ARG A 55 1.93 -6.65 -2.79
C ARG A 55 0.54 -6.23 -3.26
N ALA A 56 -0.06 -5.21 -2.63
CA ALA A 56 -1.36 -4.67 -3.05
C ALA A 56 -1.31 -4.10 -4.49
N ARG A 57 -0.24 -3.38 -4.84
CA ARG A 57 -0.01 -2.93 -6.23
C ARG A 57 0.06 -4.10 -7.21
N GLU A 58 0.75 -5.17 -6.87
CA GLU A 58 0.91 -6.34 -7.74
C GLU A 58 -0.39 -7.14 -7.88
N GLU A 59 -1.09 -7.38 -6.77
CA GLU A 59 -2.27 -8.23 -6.75
C GLU A 59 -3.55 -7.54 -7.20
N LEU A 60 -3.72 -6.25 -6.86
CA LEU A 60 -4.96 -5.49 -7.09
C LEU A 60 -4.78 -4.34 -8.09
N GLY A 61 -3.61 -3.70 -8.10
CA GLY A 61 -3.36 -2.46 -8.85
C GLY A 61 -2.83 -2.61 -10.27
N THR A 62 -2.65 -3.84 -10.77
CA THR A 62 -2.20 -4.10 -12.14
C THR A 62 -3.39 -4.03 -13.09
N TYR A 63 -3.27 -3.27 -14.19
CA TYR A 63 -4.32 -3.13 -15.19
C TYR A 63 -4.38 -4.30 -16.19
N PRO A 64 -5.58 -4.69 -16.67
CA PRO A 64 -6.89 -4.25 -16.19
C PRO A 64 -7.07 -4.67 -14.73
N LEU A 65 -7.62 -3.77 -13.90
CA LEU A 65 -7.78 -4.07 -12.48
C LEU A 65 -8.59 -5.36 -12.35
N LYS A 66 -8.12 -6.30 -11.54
CA LYS A 66 -8.93 -7.48 -11.20
C LYS A 66 -10.22 -6.93 -10.65
N ALA A 67 -11.33 -7.19 -11.34
CA ALA A 67 -12.63 -6.73 -10.90
C ALA A 67 -12.84 -7.26 -9.48
N GLY A 68 -12.77 -6.35 -8.50
CA GLY A 68 -13.45 -6.56 -7.24
C GLY A 68 -14.91 -6.68 -7.62
N SER A 69 -15.44 -7.89 -7.50
CA SER A 69 -16.85 -8.27 -7.62
C SER A 69 -17.74 -7.15 -7.08
N ALA A 70 -18.22 -6.30 -7.98
CA ALA A 70 -19.35 -5.44 -7.73
C ALA A 70 -20.58 -6.31 -7.94
N ASN A 71 -20.93 -7.05 -6.89
CA ASN A 71 -22.27 -7.59 -6.66
C ASN A 71 -22.70 -7.11 -5.28
#